data_AF-A0AA35QC83-F1
#
_entry.id   AF-A0AA35QC83-F1
#
_cell.length_a   1.000
_cell.length_b   1.000
_cell.length_c   1.000
_cell.angle_alpha   90.00
_cell.angle_beta   90.00
_cell.angle_gamma   90.00
#
_symmetry.space_group_name_H-M   'P 1'
#
loop_
_entity.id
_entity.type
_entity.pdbx_description
1 polymer ?
#
loop_
_entity_poly.entity_id
_entity_poly.type
_entity_poly.pdbx_seq_one_letter_code
_entity_poly.pdbx_strand_id
1 'polypeptide(L)'
;MPSKMAPHGQSEDLTIYYNDSIDSDNAAAALALLKEVAQRRPAERVIWILEPRQVAWGPSMGKEESDKCKKLLIKYFPDKYKTDYDAFKALLGSRLKEKTLLERQEELRREGQEIPSEDLDLMRKATKPINSHKEQSKKHARLMAWDLAGCLTHWSKEYYRSFPAPKVEVLVDYDSLEEIQNPVNLHLHYHEELVSRTNDEIERYNHAVQKEYGEHSKGDPLNQDEKALGKDKESNAVENWYEECINKEQQKTEGQDTSVGQLDIESLCKTIKAARNVRFMGGSSLRILRQFIEKKVASKVDCYLQAATQDFSANLFPNQFNIGLNIEAASFVLREYKQFASFTIVPSATAQSLKYSLVGLQRLGHDCLGKKMLGYNGKVEPKDIAAGNHTIEKDFAEKTASMPDLTTFLCVLKEKELGAFRSYVQVVYSIEKEAESTNDDSRKNGSQNGEPKNGDSNKTKSETSEPERDQSGKIKEGVSLRLKDAEQGIPIYRLPPTKEFTTEEVLKLLDFSGGGD
;
A
#
# COMPACT_ATOMS: atom_id res chain seq x y z
N MET A 1 -41.47 -28.04 9.11
CA MET A 1 -41.22 -28.33 7.68
C MET A 1 -39.73 -28.45 7.48
N PRO A 2 -39.22 -29.50 6.81
CA PRO A 2 -37.78 -29.73 6.71
C PRO A 2 -37.15 -28.72 5.75
N SER A 3 -36.07 -28.11 6.23
CA SER A 3 -35.08 -27.35 5.46
C SER A 3 -34.66 -28.14 4.21
N LYS A 4 -34.95 -27.59 3.03
CA LYS A 4 -34.29 -28.03 1.79
C LYS A 4 -32.82 -27.64 1.91
N MET A 5 -31.98 -28.62 2.23
CA MET A 5 -30.56 -28.56 1.89
C MET A 5 -30.45 -28.21 0.40
N ALA A 6 -29.71 -27.14 0.10
CA ALA A 6 -29.34 -26.81 -1.26
C ALA A 6 -28.58 -28.03 -1.86
N PRO A 7 -28.90 -28.43 -3.09
CA PRO A 7 -28.28 -29.60 -3.70
C PRO A 7 -26.77 -29.36 -3.88
N HIS A 8 -25.96 -30.33 -3.48
CA HIS A 8 -24.57 -30.45 -3.90
C HIS A 8 -24.49 -30.37 -5.43
N GLY A 9 -23.88 -29.30 -5.96
CA GLY A 9 -23.58 -29.18 -7.39
C GLY A 9 -23.82 -27.82 -8.05
N GLN A 10 -24.30 -26.79 -7.36
CA GLN A 10 -24.32 -25.43 -7.94
C GLN A 10 -22.99 -24.71 -7.66
N SER A 11 -22.26 -24.44 -8.74
CA SER A 11 -21.04 -23.64 -8.76
C SER A 11 -21.38 -22.19 -8.35
N GLU A 12 -20.82 -21.73 -7.23
CA GLU A 12 -21.03 -20.37 -6.70
C GLU A 12 -20.23 -19.32 -7.50
N ASP A 13 -20.75 -18.10 -7.61
CA ASP A 13 -19.94 -16.97 -8.05
C ASP A 13 -19.00 -16.56 -6.92
N LEU A 14 -17.79 -16.13 -7.28
CA LEU A 14 -16.73 -15.80 -6.34
C LEU A 14 -16.17 -14.40 -6.63
N THR A 15 -16.08 -13.56 -5.60
CA THR A 15 -15.19 -12.39 -5.60
C THR A 15 -14.02 -12.62 -4.65
N ILE A 16 -12.82 -12.30 -5.13
CA ILE A 16 -11.60 -12.24 -4.33
C ILE A 16 -11.23 -10.76 -4.17
N TYR A 17 -11.20 -10.32 -2.92
CA TYR A 17 -10.60 -9.04 -2.53
C TYR A 17 -9.15 -9.28 -2.12
N TYR A 18 -8.19 -8.61 -2.75
CA TYR A 18 -6.77 -8.75 -2.43
C TYR A 18 -6.13 -7.38 -2.20
N ASN A 19 -5.70 -7.11 -0.97
CA ASN A 19 -5.22 -5.80 -0.55
C ASN A 19 -4.27 -5.91 0.65
N ASP A 20 -3.63 -4.84 1.12
CA ASP A 20 -2.83 -4.84 2.36
C ASP A 20 -3.59 -4.29 3.59
N SER A 21 -4.73 -3.60 3.39
CA SER A 21 -5.67 -3.15 4.43
C SER A 21 -5.09 -2.19 5.48
N ILE A 22 -4.03 -1.49 5.10
CA ILE A 22 -3.31 -0.54 5.94
C ILE A 22 -3.93 0.85 5.85
N ASP A 23 -4.25 1.28 4.64
CA ASP A 23 -4.77 2.62 4.36
C ASP A 23 -6.30 2.67 4.53
N SER A 24 -6.83 3.87 4.76
CA SER A 24 -8.28 4.06 4.92
C SER A 24 -9.06 3.81 3.63
N ASP A 25 -8.44 3.96 2.46
CA ASP A 25 -9.08 3.70 1.17
C ASP A 25 -9.29 2.20 0.93
N ASN A 26 -8.43 1.32 1.44
CA ASN A 26 -8.64 -0.13 1.40
C ASN A 26 -9.93 -0.52 2.15
N ALA A 27 -10.13 0.03 3.35
CA ALA A 27 -11.33 -0.20 4.14
C ALA A 27 -12.59 0.37 3.46
N ALA A 28 -12.47 1.54 2.80
CA ALA A 28 -13.56 2.10 2.01
C ALA A 28 -13.89 1.24 0.78
N ALA A 29 -12.88 0.69 0.10
CA ALA A 29 -13.04 -0.23 -1.02
C ALA A 29 -13.72 -1.54 -0.59
N ALA A 30 -13.30 -2.09 0.55
CA ALA A 30 -13.91 -3.28 1.15
C ALA A 30 -15.39 -3.05 1.51
N LEU A 31 -15.72 -1.90 2.11
CA LEU A 31 -17.08 -1.48 2.40
C LEU A 31 -17.94 -1.39 1.12
N ALA A 32 -17.42 -0.73 0.07
CA ALA A 32 -18.13 -0.58 -1.20
C ALA A 32 -18.42 -1.95 -1.85
N LEU A 33 -17.43 -2.84 -1.88
CA LEU A 33 -17.58 -4.20 -2.39
C LEU A 33 -18.61 -5.00 -1.57
N LEU A 34 -18.51 -4.95 -0.23
CA LEU A 34 -19.45 -5.65 0.64
C LEU A 34 -20.89 -5.16 0.41
N LYS A 35 -21.09 -3.85 0.29
CA LYS A 35 -22.42 -3.26 0.01
C LYS A 35 -22.95 -3.68 -1.36
N GLU A 36 -22.11 -3.70 -2.39
CA GLU A 36 -22.51 -4.15 -3.73
C GLU A 36 -22.97 -5.60 -3.70
N VAL A 37 -22.19 -6.50 -3.11
CA VAL A 37 -22.55 -7.92 -3.00
C VAL A 37 -23.81 -8.09 -2.16
N ALA A 38 -23.92 -7.43 -1.00
CA ALA A 38 -25.10 -7.52 -0.14
C ALA A 38 -26.38 -7.09 -0.85
N GLN A 39 -26.33 -6.02 -1.65
CA GLN A 39 -27.51 -5.40 -2.24
C GLN A 39 -27.85 -5.94 -3.63
N ARG A 40 -26.87 -6.41 -4.41
CA ARG A 40 -27.07 -6.88 -5.80
C ARG A 40 -26.81 -8.36 -6.01
N ARG A 41 -25.93 -8.98 -5.22
CA ARG A 41 -25.44 -10.35 -5.44
C ARG A 41 -25.31 -11.14 -4.13
N PRO A 42 -26.38 -11.25 -3.31
CA PRO A 42 -26.27 -11.80 -1.96
C PRO A 42 -25.90 -13.30 -1.89
N ALA A 43 -25.93 -14.01 -3.02
CA ALA A 43 -25.50 -15.40 -3.14
C ALA A 43 -24.03 -15.57 -3.57
N GLU A 44 -23.35 -14.48 -3.92
CA GLU A 44 -21.93 -14.49 -4.30
C GLU A 44 -21.05 -14.59 -3.04
N ARG A 45 -20.06 -15.48 -3.08
CA ARG A 45 -19.10 -15.62 -1.99
C ARG A 45 -17.98 -14.59 -2.17
N VAL A 46 -17.59 -13.94 -1.08
CA VAL A 46 -16.42 -13.05 -1.05
C VAL A 46 -15.33 -13.66 -0.17
N ILE A 47 -14.13 -13.79 -0.72
CA ILE A 47 -12.92 -14.15 0.05
C ILE A 47 -12.07 -12.89 0.18
N TRP A 48 -11.79 -12.52 1.43
CA TRP A 48 -10.97 -11.35 1.76
C TRP A 48 -9.55 -11.82 2.01
N ILE A 49 -8.58 -11.32 1.26
CA ILE A 49 -7.18 -11.74 1.38
C ILE A 49 -6.32 -10.50 1.63
N LEU A 50 -5.53 -10.57 2.70
CA LEU A 50 -4.55 -9.55 3.03
C LEU A 50 -3.14 -9.96 2.59
N GLU A 51 -2.47 -9.12 1.82
CA GLU A 51 -1.02 -9.17 1.58
C GLU A 51 -0.31 -8.37 2.68
N PRO A 52 0.38 -9.01 3.63
CA PRO A 52 1.12 -8.31 4.67
C PRO A 52 2.15 -7.34 4.09
N ARG A 53 2.27 -6.13 4.65
CA ARG A 53 3.48 -5.30 4.44
C ARG A 53 4.58 -5.70 5.43
N GLN A 54 5.82 -5.38 5.08
CA GLN A 54 6.92 -5.42 6.04
C GLN A 54 6.74 -4.27 7.04
N VAL A 55 6.80 -4.57 8.33
CA VAL A 55 6.76 -3.57 9.42
C VAL A 55 7.93 -3.74 10.39
N ALA A 56 8.18 -2.72 11.19
CA ALA A 56 9.11 -2.74 12.30
C ALA A 56 8.41 -2.26 13.58
N TRP A 57 8.62 -2.95 14.71
CA TRP A 57 8.07 -2.57 16.01
C TRP A 57 8.82 -1.45 16.71
N GLY A 58 10.02 -1.12 16.25
CA GLY A 58 10.82 -0.04 16.80
C GLY A 58 10.15 1.33 16.64
N PRO A 59 10.61 2.33 17.39
CA PRO A 59 10.04 3.68 17.31
C PRO A 59 10.24 4.28 15.91
N SER A 60 9.16 4.86 15.39
CA SER A 60 9.17 5.68 14.19
C SER A 60 9.82 7.05 14.46
N MET A 61 10.42 7.65 13.45
CA MET A 61 11.02 8.98 13.52
C MET A 61 9.95 10.02 13.81
N GLY A 62 10.22 10.86 14.82
CA GLY A 62 9.44 12.06 15.05
C GLY A 62 9.62 13.09 13.93
N LYS A 63 8.70 14.06 13.86
CA LYS A 63 8.79 15.16 12.88
C LYS A 63 10.11 15.92 12.95
N GLU A 64 10.59 16.20 14.16
CA GLU A 64 11.86 16.93 14.36
C GLU A 64 13.07 16.13 13.85
N GLU A 65 13.11 14.82 14.11
CA GLU A 65 14.16 13.94 13.59
C GLU A 65 14.11 13.88 12.05
N SER A 66 12.91 13.74 11.47
CA SER A 66 12.71 13.72 10.02
C SER A 66 13.15 15.03 9.37
N ASP A 67 12.76 16.18 9.94
CA ASP A 67 13.14 17.50 9.45
C ASP A 67 14.65 17.75 9.58
N LYS A 68 15.28 17.28 10.67
CA LYS A 68 16.75 17.33 10.81
C LYS A 68 17.42 16.44 9.77
N CYS A 69 16.95 15.21 9.57
CA CYS A 69 17.51 14.28 8.58
C CYS A 69 17.47 14.87 7.15
N LYS A 70 16.32 15.42 6.73
CA LYS A 70 16.19 16.09 5.42
C LYS A 70 17.19 17.23 5.23
N LYS A 71 17.39 18.07 6.26
CA LYS A 71 18.38 19.16 6.22
C LYS A 71 19.81 18.63 6.08
N LEU A 72 20.14 17.54 6.76
CA LEU A 72 21.46 16.90 6.65
C LEU A 72 21.69 16.31 5.26
N LEU A 73 20.68 15.66 4.67
CA LEU A 73 20.74 15.15 3.31
C LEU A 73 21.05 16.26 2.31
N ILE A 74 20.36 17.41 2.39
CA ILE A 74 20.62 18.57 1.53
C ILE A 74 22.03 19.13 1.78
N LYS A 75 22.44 19.25 3.04
CA LYS A 75 23.74 19.80 3.43
C LYS A 75 24.91 18.99 2.87
N TYR A 76 24.86 17.66 3.03
CA TYR A 76 26.00 16.79 2.71
C TYR A 76 25.92 16.16 1.32
N PHE A 77 24.75 16.16 0.66
CA PHE A 77 24.59 15.68 -0.72
C PHE A 77 23.89 16.70 -1.63
N PRO A 78 24.42 17.93 -1.76
CA PRO A 78 23.78 19.02 -2.50
C PRO A 78 23.58 18.72 -4.00
N ASP A 79 24.40 17.84 -4.57
CA ASP A 79 24.28 17.41 -5.97
C ASP A 79 23.12 16.45 -6.20
N LYS A 80 22.72 15.69 -5.17
CA LYS A 80 21.63 14.72 -5.22
C LYS A 80 20.30 15.29 -4.73
N TYR A 81 20.32 16.08 -3.65
CA TYR A 81 19.12 16.58 -2.99
C TYR A 81 19.16 18.11 -2.92
N LYS A 82 18.36 18.76 -3.77
CA LYS A 82 18.36 20.23 -3.92
C LYS A 82 17.24 20.90 -3.14
N THR A 83 16.14 20.18 -2.94
CA THR A 83 14.94 20.69 -2.28
C THR A 83 14.56 19.83 -1.07
N ASP A 84 13.76 20.38 -0.16
CA ASP A 84 13.15 19.60 0.93
C ASP A 84 12.33 18.43 0.40
N TYR A 85 11.69 18.59 -0.76
CA TYR A 85 10.92 17.54 -1.41
C TYR A 85 11.79 16.40 -1.94
N ASP A 86 12.95 16.70 -2.52
CA ASP A 86 13.91 15.67 -2.96
C ASP A 86 14.46 14.87 -1.76
N ALA A 87 14.83 15.58 -0.70
CA ALA A 87 15.31 14.98 0.53
C ALA A 87 14.22 14.14 1.23
N PHE A 88 12.98 14.63 1.20
CA PHE A 88 11.82 13.87 1.68
C PHE A 88 11.61 12.59 0.89
N LYS A 89 11.65 12.62 -0.46
CA LYS A 89 11.55 11.40 -1.29
C LYS A 89 12.70 10.43 -1.01
N ALA A 90 13.90 10.95 -0.75
CA ALA A 90 15.05 10.13 -0.42
C ALA A 90 14.89 9.42 0.92
N LEU A 91 14.46 10.17 1.95
CA LEU A 91 14.18 9.61 3.27
C LEU A 91 13.00 8.64 3.25
N LEU A 92 11.88 9.00 2.61
CA LEU A 92 10.67 8.18 2.54
C LEU A 92 10.89 6.87 1.79
N GLY A 93 11.68 6.90 0.72
CA GLY A 93 11.96 5.73 -0.12
C GLY A 93 13.26 4.98 0.21
N SER A 94 13.93 5.34 1.32
CA SER A 94 15.24 4.79 1.69
C SER A 94 16.28 4.84 0.55
N ARG A 95 16.32 5.95 -0.20
CA ARG A 95 17.09 6.07 -1.45
C ARG A 95 18.57 6.37 -1.26
N LEU A 96 19.01 6.65 -0.03
CA LEU A 96 20.44 6.79 0.25
C LEU A 96 21.06 5.39 0.35
N LYS A 97 22.16 5.14 -0.36
CA LYS A 97 22.92 3.89 -0.22
C LYS A 97 23.97 4.06 0.87
N GLU A 98 24.15 3.07 1.74
CA GLU A 98 25.19 3.11 2.79
C GLU A 98 26.57 3.35 2.19
N LYS A 99 26.87 2.69 1.06
CA LYS A 99 28.11 2.92 0.31
C LYS A 99 28.30 4.40 -0.07
N THR A 100 27.27 5.06 -0.59
CA THR A 100 27.31 6.48 -0.95
C THR A 100 27.53 7.36 0.27
N LEU A 101 26.94 7.00 1.42
CA LEU A 101 27.13 7.73 2.67
C LEU A 101 28.59 7.65 3.15
N LEU A 102 29.16 6.45 3.16
CA LEU A 102 30.55 6.21 3.56
C LEU A 102 31.55 6.85 2.60
N GLU A 103 31.32 6.77 1.29
CA GLU A 103 32.15 7.44 0.27
C GLU A 103 32.16 8.96 0.49
N ARG A 104 31.01 9.57 0.79
CA ARG A 104 30.90 11.00 1.06
C ARG A 104 31.59 11.41 2.36
N GLN A 105 31.50 10.59 3.39
CA GLN A 105 32.23 10.82 4.65
C GLN A 105 33.75 10.85 4.42
N GLU A 106 34.28 9.91 3.63
CA GLU A 106 35.70 9.83 3.32
C GLU A 106 36.18 10.98 2.41
N GLU A 107 35.34 11.47 1.50
CA GLU A 107 35.60 12.66 0.72
C GLU A 107 35.73 13.91 1.61
N LEU A 108 34.74 14.16 2.47
CA LEU A 108 34.77 15.31 3.39
C LEU A 108 35.98 15.24 4.34
N ARG A 109 36.35 14.04 4.81
CA ARG A 109 37.54 13.83 5.65
C ARG A 109 38.82 14.26 4.94
N ARG A 110 38.94 14.02 3.64
CA ARG A 110 40.08 14.48 2.81
C ARG A 110 40.09 16.01 2.62
N GLU A 111 38.92 16.65 2.70
CA GLU A 111 38.76 18.12 2.66
C GLU A 111 38.94 18.79 4.03
N GLY A 112 39.25 18.02 5.08
CA GLY A 112 39.40 18.54 6.44
C GLY A 112 38.07 18.82 7.15
N GLN A 113 36.96 18.27 6.67
CA GLN A 113 35.64 18.31 7.29
C GLN A 113 35.26 16.94 7.85
N GLU A 114 34.41 16.91 8.88
CA GLU A 114 33.89 15.66 9.45
C GLU A 114 32.39 15.78 9.65
N ILE A 115 31.67 14.70 9.33
CA ILE A 115 30.25 14.58 9.65
C ILE A 115 30.18 14.09 11.11
N PRO A 116 29.52 14.84 12.03
CA PRO A 116 29.32 14.37 13.40
C PRO A 116 28.64 13.00 13.42
N SER A 117 29.04 12.11 14.35
CA SER A 117 28.50 10.75 14.42
C SER A 117 26.96 10.73 14.52
N GLU A 118 26.38 11.60 15.35
CA GLU A 118 24.92 11.71 15.49
C GLU A 118 24.20 12.09 14.18
N ASP A 119 24.84 12.93 13.34
CA ASP A 119 24.30 13.32 12.04
C ASP A 119 24.44 12.19 11.02
N LEU A 120 25.55 11.44 11.07
CA LEU A 120 25.76 10.24 10.27
C LEU A 120 24.69 9.19 10.59
N ASP A 121 24.44 8.95 11.88
CA ASP A 121 23.47 7.97 12.37
C ASP A 121 22.05 8.35 11.98
N LEU A 122 21.72 9.64 12.02
CA LEU A 122 20.43 10.13 11.55
C LEU A 122 20.27 10.00 10.02
N MET A 123 21.33 10.23 9.24
CA MET A 123 21.29 10.02 7.79
C MET A 123 21.24 8.53 7.40
N ARG A 124 21.80 7.63 8.21
CA ARG A 124 21.67 6.18 8.01
C ARG A 124 20.22 5.72 8.05
N LYS A 125 19.34 6.39 8.80
CA LYS A 125 17.89 6.13 8.76
C LYS A 125 17.28 6.37 7.37
N ALA A 126 17.93 7.10 6.46
CA ALA A 126 17.51 7.27 5.07
C ALA A 126 18.02 6.18 4.11
N THR A 127 18.75 5.19 4.63
CA THR A 127 19.15 4.00 3.88
C THR A 127 18.11 2.90 4.03
N LYS A 128 18.20 1.86 3.19
CA LYS A 128 17.31 0.70 3.28
C LYS A 128 17.70 -0.14 4.50
N PRO A 129 16.76 -0.42 5.43
CA PRO A 129 17.08 -1.24 6.59
C PRO A 129 17.58 -2.62 6.16
N ILE A 130 18.57 -3.15 6.88
CA ILE A 130 19.29 -4.37 6.49
C ILE A 130 18.41 -5.61 6.61
N ASN A 131 17.39 -5.62 7.49
CA ASN A 131 16.58 -6.80 7.76
C ASN A 131 15.07 -6.52 7.76
N SER A 132 14.32 -7.35 7.03
CA SER A 132 12.87 -7.44 7.15
C SER A 132 12.48 -8.23 8.40
N HIS A 133 11.75 -7.65 9.34
CA HIS A 133 11.23 -8.38 10.51
C HIS A 133 9.99 -9.20 10.14
N LYS A 134 10.21 -10.36 9.51
CA LYS A 134 9.13 -11.22 9.00
C LYS A 134 8.11 -11.62 10.08
N GLU A 135 8.58 -12.05 11.24
CA GLU A 135 7.68 -12.45 12.34
C GLU A 135 6.88 -11.27 12.89
N GLN A 136 7.48 -10.09 13.01
CA GLN A 136 6.76 -8.86 13.37
C GLN A 136 5.65 -8.56 12.36
N SER A 137 5.97 -8.68 11.06
CA SER A 137 5.05 -8.49 9.96
C SER A 137 3.89 -9.48 9.97
N LYS A 138 4.15 -10.75 10.32
CA LYS A 138 3.10 -11.77 10.46
C LYS A 138 2.13 -11.44 11.60
N LYS A 139 2.64 -11.07 12.78
CA LYS A 139 1.79 -10.69 13.93
C LYS A 139 0.96 -9.44 13.63
N HIS A 140 1.59 -8.44 13.02
CA HIS A 140 0.92 -7.22 12.60
C HIS A 140 -0.22 -7.52 11.62
N ALA A 141 0.07 -8.27 10.55
CA ALA A 141 -0.96 -8.65 9.58
C ALA A 141 -2.09 -9.49 10.19
N ARG A 142 -1.78 -10.37 11.14
CA ARG A 142 -2.80 -11.14 11.87
C ARG A 142 -3.72 -10.25 12.69
N LEU A 143 -3.19 -9.25 13.38
CA LEU A 143 -4.00 -8.27 14.13
C LEU A 143 -4.87 -7.46 13.17
N MET A 144 -4.29 -6.93 12.09
CA MET A 144 -5.02 -6.17 11.07
C MET A 144 -6.12 -7.00 10.38
N ALA A 145 -5.90 -8.29 10.18
CA ALA A 145 -6.90 -9.21 9.65
C ALA A 145 -8.10 -9.39 10.59
N TRP A 146 -7.85 -9.48 11.90
CA TRP A 146 -8.93 -9.51 12.90
C TRP A 146 -9.70 -8.20 12.97
N ASP A 147 -9.02 -7.06 12.84
CA ASP A 147 -9.66 -5.75 12.78
C ASP A 147 -10.60 -5.65 11.58
N LEU A 148 -10.10 -6.02 10.39
CA LEU A 148 -10.92 -6.06 9.19
C LEU A 148 -12.10 -7.02 9.35
N ALA A 149 -11.87 -8.22 9.89
CA ALA A 149 -12.93 -9.21 10.11
C ALA A 149 -14.03 -8.65 11.02
N GLY A 150 -13.66 -7.96 12.12
CA GLY A 150 -14.61 -7.28 13.00
C GLY A 150 -15.46 -6.23 12.26
N CYS A 151 -14.83 -5.41 11.41
CA CYS A 151 -15.53 -4.42 10.59
C CYS A 151 -16.48 -5.06 9.58
N LEU A 152 -16.01 -6.06 8.83
CA LEU A 152 -16.80 -6.80 7.86
C LEU A 152 -18.01 -7.47 8.51
N THR A 153 -17.84 -8.06 9.69
CA THR A 153 -18.94 -8.70 10.41
C THR A 153 -19.97 -7.69 10.90
N HIS A 154 -19.54 -6.52 11.37
CA HIS A 154 -20.45 -5.43 11.73
C HIS A 154 -21.24 -4.94 10.51
N TRP A 155 -20.56 -4.59 9.42
CA TRP A 155 -21.20 -4.11 8.19
C TRP A 155 -22.10 -5.18 7.55
N SER A 156 -21.72 -6.45 7.62
CA SER A 156 -22.53 -7.55 7.06
C SER A 156 -23.89 -7.65 7.75
N LYS A 157 -23.93 -7.54 9.09
CA LYS A 157 -25.20 -7.51 9.85
C LYS A 157 -26.08 -6.34 9.45
N GLU A 158 -25.47 -5.19 9.14
CA GLU A 158 -26.22 -4.00 8.74
C GLU A 158 -26.76 -4.08 7.31
N TYR A 159 -26.00 -4.64 6.37
CA TYR A 159 -26.32 -4.55 4.94
C TYR A 159 -27.03 -5.78 4.38
N TYR A 160 -26.86 -6.97 4.96
CA TYR A 160 -27.57 -8.18 4.55
C TYR A 160 -28.98 -8.32 5.15
N ARG A 161 -29.65 -7.23 5.57
CA ARG A 161 -30.86 -7.21 6.45
C ARG A 161 -31.96 -8.26 6.21
N SER A 162 -32.14 -8.77 4.98
CA SER A 162 -33.17 -9.77 4.62
C SER A 162 -32.62 -11.17 4.29
N PHE A 163 -31.30 -11.37 4.39
CA PHE A 163 -30.61 -12.63 4.16
C PHE A 163 -29.76 -12.98 5.39
N PRO A 164 -29.52 -14.27 5.68
CA PRO A 164 -28.47 -14.61 6.63
C PRO A 164 -27.16 -14.01 6.13
N ALA A 165 -26.49 -13.22 6.97
CA ALA A 165 -25.19 -12.66 6.63
C ALA A 165 -24.23 -13.81 6.30
N PRO A 166 -23.47 -13.73 5.20
CA PRO A 166 -22.53 -14.78 4.85
C PRO A 166 -21.42 -14.86 5.89
N LYS A 167 -20.78 -16.03 5.98
CA LYS A 167 -19.57 -16.20 6.77
C LYS A 167 -18.51 -15.22 6.27
N VAL A 168 -17.92 -14.46 7.20
CA VAL A 168 -16.77 -13.60 6.93
C VAL A 168 -15.50 -14.42 7.04
N GLU A 169 -14.78 -14.59 5.93
CA GLU A 169 -13.51 -15.30 5.86
C GLU A 169 -12.40 -14.34 5.40
N VAL A 170 -11.47 -14.04 6.31
CA VAL A 170 -10.27 -13.24 6.02
C VAL A 170 -9.05 -14.15 6.03
N LEU A 171 -8.30 -14.17 4.94
CA LEU A 171 -7.07 -14.94 4.78
C LEU A 171 -5.87 -13.99 4.74
N VAL A 172 -4.72 -14.44 5.26
CA VAL A 172 -3.48 -13.67 5.24
C VAL A 172 -2.43 -14.40 4.41
N ASP A 173 -1.89 -13.72 3.41
CA ASP A 173 -0.89 -14.22 2.46
C ASP A 173 0.53 -14.06 3.01
N TYR A 174 0.86 -14.80 4.07
CA TYR A 174 2.18 -14.71 4.72
C TYR A 174 3.34 -15.05 3.78
N ASP A 175 3.12 -15.90 2.78
CA ASP A 175 4.14 -16.30 1.81
C ASP A 175 4.62 -15.11 0.95
N SER A 176 3.81 -14.06 0.83
CA SER A 176 4.20 -12.83 0.14
C SER A 176 5.42 -12.14 0.77
N LEU A 177 5.63 -12.27 2.08
CA LEU A 177 6.76 -11.67 2.81
C LEU A 177 8.13 -12.17 2.36
N GLU A 178 8.19 -13.28 1.61
CA GLU A 178 9.42 -13.81 1.02
C GLU A 178 9.86 -13.04 -0.23
N GLU A 179 8.93 -12.36 -0.90
CA GLU A 179 9.17 -11.75 -2.21
C GLU A 179 8.94 -10.25 -2.26
N ILE A 180 8.06 -9.72 -1.40
CA ILE A 180 7.75 -8.29 -1.42
C ILE A 180 8.90 -7.46 -0.83
N GLN A 181 9.03 -6.24 -1.33
CA GLN A 181 9.93 -5.23 -0.79
C GLN A 181 9.12 -3.98 -0.47
N ASN A 182 9.07 -3.57 0.79
CA ASN A 182 8.37 -2.36 1.14
C ASN A 182 9.09 -1.13 0.54
N PRO A 183 8.43 -0.32 -0.31
CA PRO A 183 9.02 0.91 -0.85
C PRO A 183 9.16 2.00 0.20
N VAL A 184 8.39 1.92 1.29
CA VAL A 184 8.39 2.90 2.38
C VAL A 184 9.49 2.55 3.38
N ASN A 185 10.22 3.57 3.79
CA ASN A 185 11.14 3.52 4.91
C ASN A 185 10.38 3.23 6.21
N LEU A 186 10.68 2.11 6.86
CA LEU A 186 10.01 1.68 8.09
C LEU A 186 10.23 2.65 9.26
N HIS A 187 11.28 3.47 9.23
CA HIS A 187 11.47 4.54 10.21
C HIS A 187 10.46 5.69 10.07
N LEU A 188 9.69 5.74 8.98
CA LEU A 188 8.61 6.70 8.75
C LEU A 188 7.24 6.02 8.68
N HIS A 189 7.17 4.72 9.01
CA HIS A 189 5.92 3.99 8.99
C HIS A 189 4.98 4.55 10.08
N TYR A 190 3.68 4.62 9.76
CA TYR A 190 2.68 5.01 10.73
C TYR A 190 2.17 3.76 11.41
N HIS A 191 2.05 3.75 12.74
CA HIS A 191 1.56 2.59 13.50
C HIS A 191 0.05 2.43 13.33
N GLU A 192 -0.37 1.92 12.18
CA GLU A 192 -1.75 1.79 11.74
C GLU A 192 -2.58 0.88 12.65
N GLU A 193 -1.95 -0.10 13.29
CA GLU A 193 -2.60 -1.02 14.22
C GLU A 193 -3.17 -0.32 15.46
N LEU A 194 -2.61 0.83 15.83
CA LEU A 194 -2.97 1.54 17.06
C LEU A 194 -4.29 2.29 16.94
N VAL A 195 -4.73 2.67 15.74
CA VAL A 195 -5.93 3.49 15.54
C VAL A 195 -7.21 2.78 15.97
N SER A 196 -7.20 1.45 15.97
CA SER A 196 -8.32 0.61 16.40
C SER A 196 -8.31 0.29 17.90
N ARG A 197 -7.23 0.64 18.62
CA ARG A 197 -6.99 0.23 20.00
C ARG A 197 -7.65 1.17 21.02
N THR A 198 -7.80 0.70 22.25
CA THR A 198 -8.21 1.53 23.40
C THR A 198 -7.02 2.31 23.97
N ASN A 199 -7.28 3.36 24.77
CA ASN A 199 -6.23 4.10 25.47
C ASN A 199 -5.28 3.18 26.26
N ASP A 200 -5.83 2.28 27.08
CA ASP A 200 -5.05 1.30 27.85
C ASP A 200 -4.18 0.39 26.98
N GLU A 201 -4.65 0.02 25.79
CA GLU A 201 -3.86 -0.79 24.86
C GLU A 201 -2.71 0.04 24.27
N ILE A 202 -2.95 1.29 23.90
CA ILE A 202 -1.93 2.20 23.36
C ILE A 202 -0.87 2.52 24.42
N GLU A 203 -1.27 2.77 25.67
CA GLU A 203 -0.33 3.00 26.78
C GLU A 203 0.56 1.79 27.03
N ARG A 204 -0.02 0.58 27.04
CA ARG A 204 0.75 -0.66 27.17
C ARG A 204 1.67 -0.91 25.99
N TYR A 205 1.27 -0.56 24.77
CA TYR A 205 2.14 -0.61 23.60
C TYR A 205 3.35 0.32 23.77
N ASN A 206 3.11 1.59 24.10
CA ASN A 206 4.18 2.57 24.29
C ASN A 206 5.16 2.14 25.40
N HIS A 207 4.64 1.61 26.51
CA HIS A 207 5.47 1.05 27.58
C HIS A 207 6.27 -0.17 27.11
N ALA A 208 5.66 -1.06 26.33
CA ALA A 208 6.34 -2.23 25.76
C ALA A 208 7.47 -1.81 24.80
N VAL A 209 7.21 -0.86 23.90
CA VAL A 209 8.23 -0.30 22.99
C VAL A 209 9.35 0.37 23.77
N GLN A 210 9.06 1.19 24.78
CA GLN A 210 10.09 1.82 25.60
C GLN A 210 10.93 0.78 26.37
N LYS A 211 10.31 -0.27 26.89
CA LYS A 211 11.02 -1.35 27.60
C LYS A 211 11.96 -2.13 26.67
N GLU A 212 11.55 -2.35 25.42
CA GLU A 212 12.27 -3.17 24.46
C GLU A 212 13.33 -2.38 23.68
N TYR A 213 13.03 -1.12 23.33
CA TYR A 213 13.84 -0.27 22.43
C TYR A 213 14.40 1.01 23.08
N GLY A 214 13.96 1.39 24.29
CA GLY A 214 14.14 2.75 24.82
C GLY A 214 15.43 3.07 25.60
N GLU A 215 16.29 2.08 25.93
CA GLU A 215 17.50 2.31 26.75
C GLU A 215 18.86 2.04 26.04
N HIS A 216 18.90 1.83 24.71
CA HIS A 216 20.14 1.51 23.98
C HIS A 216 20.59 2.49 22.89
N SER A 217 19.95 3.63 22.74
CA SER A 217 20.29 4.65 21.72
C SER A 217 21.59 5.44 21.98
N LYS A 218 22.47 4.99 22.89
CA LYS A 218 23.80 5.58 23.16
C LYS A 218 24.97 4.68 22.73
N GLY A 219 24.71 3.63 21.95
CA GLY A 219 25.73 2.72 21.43
C GLY A 219 25.83 2.77 19.90
N ASP A 220 27.07 2.62 19.43
CA ASP A 220 27.54 2.50 18.04
C ASP A 220 26.51 1.80 17.11
N PRO A 221 25.96 2.47 16.09
CA PRO A 221 24.88 1.94 15.24
C PRO A 221 25.28 0.79 14.34
N LEU A 222 26.58 0.58 14.10
CA LEU A 222 27.08 -0.65 13.47
C LEU A 222 26.67 -1.91 14.27
N ASN A 223 26.36 -1.74 15.56
CA ASN A 223 25.95 -2.80 16.46
C ASN A 223 24.48 -2.71 16.90
N GLN A 224 23.65 -1.79 16.40
CA GLN A 224 22.23 -1.76 16.81
C GLN A 224 21.43 -2.87 16.12
N ASP A 225 21.69 -3.10 14.84
CA ASP A 225 21.11 -4.24 14.12
C ASP A 225 21.67 -5.58 14.63
N GLU A 226 22.96 -5.66 14.98
CA GLU A 226 23.57 -6.87 15.57
C GLU A 226 23.23 -7.08 17.06
N LYS A 227 23.05 -6.03 17.89
CA LYS A 227 22.61 -6.18 19.29
C LYS A 227 21.11 -6.45 19.42
N ALA A 228 20.30 -6.02 18.46
CA ALA A 228 18.93 -6.51 18.33
C ALA A 228 18.92 -8.04 18.06
N LEU A 229 19.92 -8.55 17.33
CA LEU A 229 20.11 -9.98 17.06
C LEU A 229 20.78 -10.76 18.20
N GLY A 230 21.43 -10.09 19.16
CA GLY A 230 22.10 -10.72 20.32
C GLY A 230 21.25 -10.79 21.60
N LYS A 231 20.04 -10.22 21.60
CA LYS A 231 19.13 -10.14 22.76
C LYS A 231 17.88 -11.02 22.60
N ASP A 232 18.07 -12.26 22.19
CA ASP A 232 17.00 -13.26 22.08
C ASP A 232 16.34 -13.69 23.42
N LYS A 233 16.46 -12.96 24.56
CA LYS A 233 16.00 -13.52 25.85
C LYS A 233 15.33 -12.66 26.93
N GLU A 234 15.18 -11.34 26.87
CA GLU A 234 14.67 -10.64 28.08
C GLU A 234 13.43 -9.76 27.93
N SER A 235 12.94 -9.42 26.73
CA SER A 235 11.66 -8.72 26.64
C SER A 235 10.93 -8.98 25.33
N ASN A 236 9.99 -9.92 25.34
CA ASN A 236 8.98 -10.10 24.28
C ASN A 236 7.79 -9.16 24.53
N ALA A 237 8.02 -7.94 24.98
CA ALA A 237 6.95 -7.09 25.51
C ALA A 237 6.02 -6.63 24.39
N VAL A 238 6.58 -6.21 23.24
CA VAL A 238 5.76 -5.80 22.10
C VAL A 238 5.08 -7.01 21.47
N GLU A 239 5.76 -8.16 21.37
CA GLU A 239 5.12 -9.40 20.88
C GLU A 239 3.94 -9.82 21.76
N ASN A 240 4.11 -9.81 23.09
CA ASN A 240 3.05 -10.16 24.03
C ASN A 240 1.87 -9.20 23.90
N TRP A 241 2.12 -7.91 23.70
CA TRP A 241 1.06 -6.94 23.44
C TRP A 241 0.26 -7.29 22.16
N TYR A 242 0.94 -7.68 21.08
CA TYR A 242 0.28 -8.11 19.85
C TYR A 242 -0.57 -9.36 20.08
N GLU A 243 -0.03 -10.38 20.77
CA GLU A 243 -0.78 -11.61 21.09
C GLU A 243 -2.00 -11.34 21.97
N GLU A 244 -1.88 -10.49 22.98
CA GLU A 244 -3.01 -10.08 23.81
C GLU A 244 -4.11 -9.39 22.97
N CYS A 245 -3.74 -8.46 22.09
CA CYS A 245 -4.69 -7.78 21.21
C CYS A 245 -5.36 -8.76 20.24
N ILE A 246 -4.59 -9.65 19.61
CA ILE A 246 -5.11 -10.69 18.70
C ILE A 246 -6.11 -11.58 19.43
N ASN A 247 -5.76 -12.07 20.62
CA ASN A 247 -6.64 -12.93 21.41
C ASN A 247 -7.93 -12.20 21.80
N LYS A 248 -7.84 -10.93 22.17
CA LYS A 248 -9.01 -10.11 22.52
C LYS A 248 -9.92 -9.90 21.31
N GLU A 249 -9.39 -9.58 20.13
CA GLU A 249 -10.22 -9.45 18.92
C GLU A 249 -10.85 -10.79 18.51
N GLN A 250 -10.09 -11.88 18.58
CA GLN A 250 -10.62 -13.22 18.33
C GLN A 250 -11.80 -13.54 19.26
N GLN A 251 -11.66 -13.30 20.57
CA GLN A 251 -12.72 -13.51 21.55
C GLN A 251 -13.98 -12.68 21.28
N LYS A 252 -13.85 -11.43 20.84
CA LYS A 252 -15.03 -10.61 20.45
C LYS A 252 -15.82 -11.23 19.31
N THR A 253 -15.16 -12.01 18.45
CA THR A 253 -15.78 -12.68 17.30
C THR A 253 -16.16 -14.14 17.55
N GLU A 254 -15.89 -14.68 18.75
CA GLU A 254 -16.30 -16.04 19.10
C GLU A 254 -17.82 -16.20 19.00
N GLY A 255 -18.27 -17.30 18.38
CA GLY A 255 -19.68 -17.55 18.12
C GLY A 255 -20.29 -16.71 16.99
N GLN A 256 -19.49 -15.88 16.31
CA GLN A 256 -19.87 -15.24 15.06
C GLN A 256 -19.38 -16.10 13.88
N ASP A 257 -20.09 -16.08 12.75
CA ASP A 257 -19.66 -16.74 11.51
C ASP A 257 -18.47 -15.97 10.88
N THR A 258 -17.35 -15.91 11.59
CA THR A 258 -16.17 -15.10 11.26
C THR A 258 -14.91 -15.95 11.49
N SER A 259 -13.98 -15.91 10.55
CA SER A 259 -12.70 -16.62 10.67
C SER A 259 -11.56 -15.84 10.03
N VAL A 260 -10.42 -15.82 10.72
CA VAL A 260 -9.13 -15.35 10.20
C VAL A 260 -8.17 -16.53 10.09
N GLY A 261 -7.51 -16.68 8.94
CA GLY A 261 -6.59 -17.80 8.70
C GLY A 261 -5.43 -17.45 7.77
N GLN A 262 -4.49 -18.38 7.61
CA GLN A 262 -3.46 -18.28 6.58
C GLN A 262 -4.05 -18.64 5.21
N LEU A 263 -3.63 -17.93 4.16
CA LEU A 263 -3.95 -18.29 2.79
C LEU A 263 -3.29 -19.63 2.43
N ASP A 264 -4.11 -20.61 2.05
CA ASP A 264 -3.67 -21.79 1.30
C ASP A 264 -3.94 -21.56 -0.19
N ILE A 265 -2.88 -21.29 -0.95
CA ILE A 265 -2.97 -21.00 -2.39
C ILE A 265 -3.54 -22.18 -3.19
N GLU A 266 -3.32 -23.43 -2.76
CA GLU A 266 -3.86 -24.61 -3.44
C GLU A 266 -5.36 -24.73 -3.20
N SER A 267 -5.81 -24.47 -1.97
CA SER A 267 -7.24 -24.42 -1.64
C SER A 267 -7.95 -23.29 -2.40
N LEU A 268 -7.34 -22.11 -2.48
CA LEU A 268 -7.88 -21.00 -3.28
C LEU A 268 -7.98 -21.37 -4.76
N CYS A 269 -6.93 -21.98 -5.33
CA CYS A 269 -6.95 -22.42 -6.73
C CYS A 269 -8.05 -23.47 -7.00
N LYS A 270 -8.31 -24.40 -6.07
CA LYS A 270 -9.44 -25.35 -6.17
C LYS A 270 -10.78 -24.61 -6.15
N THR A 271 -10.92 -23.61 -5.28
CA THR A 271 -12.12 -22.79 -5.19
C THR A 271 -12.36 -22.01 -6.49
N ILE A 272 -11.34 -21.37 -7.06
CA ILE A 272 -11.40 -20.69 -8.36
C ILE A 272 -11.81 -21.66 -9.48
N LYS A 273 -11.24 -22.88 -9.50
CA LYS A 273 -11.60 -23.91 -10.48
C LYS A 273 -13.08 -24.33 -10.36
N ALA A 274 -13.59 -24.44 -9.14
CA ALA A 274 -14.96 -24.87 -8.87
C ALA A 274 -16.01 -23.76 -9.05
N ALA A 275 -15.63 -22.48 -8.95
CA ALA A 275 -16.52 -21.32 -9.08
C ALA A 275 -17.05 -21.12 -10.51
N ARG A 276 -18.21 -20.47 -10.64
CA ARG A 276 -18.89 -20.26 -11.92
C ARG A 276 -18.24 -19.10 -12.66
N ASN A 277 -18.19 -17.96 -11.98
CA ASN A 277 -17.45 -16.76 -12.38
C ASN A 277 -16.54 -16.33 -11.25
N VAL A 278 -15.38 -15.75 -11.57
CA VAL A 278 -14.43 -15.25 -10.56
C VAL A 278 -14.04 -13.81 -10.87
N ARG A 279 -14.38 -12.89 -9.96
CA ARG A 279 -13.90 -11.51 -9.98
C ARG A 279 -12.72 -11.37 -9.02
N PHE A 280 -11.64 -10.74 -9.47
CA PHE A 280 -10.52 -10.36 -8.63
C PHE A 280 -10.42 -8.84 -8.56
N MET A 281 -10.53 -8.29 -7.36
CA MET A 281 -10.41 -6.85 -7.09
C MET A 281 -9.16 -6.61 -6.25
N GLY A 282 -8.13 -6.05 -6.89
CA GLY A 282 -6.78 -5.94 -6.33
C GLY A 282 -6.32 -4.51 -6.10
N GLY A 283 -5.78 -4.25 -4.92
CA GLY A 283 -5.12 -2.98 -4.54
C GLY A 283 -3.74 -3.17 -3.92
N SER A 284 -3.10 -4.32 -4.13
CA SER A 284 -1.75 -4.64 -3.64
C SER A 284 -0.84 -5.15 -4.77
N SER A 285 0.27 -5.81 -4.45
CA SER A 285 1.19 -6.36 -5.44
C SER A 285 0.52 -7.37 -6.39
N LEU A 286 1.14 -7.60 -7.55
CA LEU A 286 0.65 -8.58 -8.53
C LEU A 286 1.16 -10.00 -8.27
N ARG A 287 1.75 -10.28 -7.09
CA ARG A 287 2.36 -11.57 -6.75
C ARG A 287 1.38 -12.74 -6.84
N ILE A 288 0.20 -12.61 -6.23
CA ILE A 288 -0.82 -13.67 -6.26
C ILE A 288 -1.32 -13.97 -7.68
N LEU A 289 -1.38 -12.95 -8.55
CA LEU A 289 -1.78 -13.12 -9.95
C LEU A 289 -0.74 -13.91 -10.75
N ARG A 290 0.55 -13.76 -10.44
CA ARG A 290 1.60 -14.63 -11.00
C ARG A 290 1.33 -16.09 -10.64
N GLN A 291 0.97 -16.36 -9.39
CA GLN A 291 0.64 -17.71 -8.94
C GLN A 291 -0.62 -18.25 -9.66
N PHE A 292 -1.63 -17.42 -9.93
CA PHE A 292 -2.80 -17.86 -10.71
C PHE A 292 -2.47 -18.30 -12.14
N ILE A 293 -1.51 -17.62 -12.79
CA ILE A 293 -0.98 -18.03 -14.09
C ILE A 293 -0.23 -19.36 -13.97
N GLU A 294 0.74 -19.45 -13.05
CA GLU A 294 1.57 -20.65 -12.85
C GLU A 294 0.74 -21.89 -12.49
N LYS A 295 -0.32 -21.71 -11.69
CA LYS A 295 -1.28 -22.76 -11.26
C LYS A 295 -2.38 -23.02 -12.29
N LYS A 296 -2.35 -22.32 -13.43
CA LYS A 296 -3.26 -22.47 -14.57
C LYS A 296 -4.74 -22.28 -14.20
N VAL A 297 -5.01 -21.25 -13.40
CA VAL A 297 -6.38 -20.82 -13.04
C VAL A 297 -6.74 -19.44 -13.55
N ALA A 298 -5.76 -18.67 -14.03
CA ALA A 298 -5.93 -17.30 -14.53
C ALA A 298 -7.07 -17.16 -15.54
N SER A 299 -7.25 -18.12 -16.45
CA SER A 299 -8.28 -18.09 -17.50
C SER A 299 -9.72 -18.10 -17.00
N LYS A 300 -9.96 -18.26 -15.68
CA LYS A 300 -11.27 -18.14 -15.04
C LYS A 300 -11.51 -16.80 -14.33
N VAL A 301 -10.50 -15.94 -14.27
CA VAL A 301 -10.48 -14.78 -13.38
C VAL A 301 -10.56 -13.48 -14.18
N ASP A 302 -11.55 -12.66 -13.86
CA ASP A 302 -11.71 -11.28 -14.32
C ASP A 302 -10.99 -10.33 -13.34
N CYS A 303 -9.87 -9.72 -13.78
CA CYS A 303 -9.00 -8.92 -12.92
C CYS A 303 -9.25 -7.42 -13.07
N TYR A 304 -9.38 -6.74 -11.92
CA TYR A 304 -9.52 -5.29 -11.82
C TYR A 304 -8.55 -4.75 -10.77
N LEU A 305 -7.56 -3.95 -11.20
CA LEU A 305 -6.38 -3.65 -10.38
C LEU A 305 -6.11 -2.16 -10.26
N GLN A 306 -5.83 -1.68 -9.05
CA GLN A 306 -5.15 -0.39 -8.85
C GLN A 306 -3.65 -0.64 -9.06
N ALA A 307 -3.10 -0.22 -10.20
CA ALA A 307 -1.69 -0.47 -10.50
C ALA A 307 -1.10 0.52 -11.49
N ALA A 308 0.22 0.72 -11.37
CA ALA A 308 1.06 1.49 -12.29
C ALA A 308 0.67 2.98 -12.46
N THR A 309 1.54 3.71 -13.15
CA THR A 309 1.35 5.12 -13.47
C THR A 309 1.70 5.38 -14.93
N GLN A 310 1.16 6.47 -15.46
CA GLN A 310 1.56 7.04 -16.75
C GLN A 310 2.58 8.18 -16.58
N ASP A 311 2.66 8.77 -15.37
CA ASP A 311 3.54 9.91 -15.05
C ASP A 311 4.34 9.62 -13.76
N PHE A 312 5.67 9.57 -13.87
CA PHE A 312 6.57 9.38 -12.73
C PHE A 312 6.75 10.65 -11.90
N SER A 313 6.52 11.84 -12.46
CA SER A 313 6.74 13.09 -11.74
C SER A 313 5.86 13.19 -10.49
N ALA A 314 4.66 12.61 -10.58
CA ALA A 314 3.69 12.52 -9.50
C ALA A 314 4.00 11.42 -8.45
N ASN A 315 4.94 10.50 -8.72
CA ASN A 315 5.21 9.41 -7.79
C ASN A 315 6.14 9.83 -6.64
N LEU A 316 5.83 9.32 -5.44
CA LEU A 316 6.70 9.41 -4.26
C LEU A 316 7.88 8.42 -4.35
N PHE A 317 7.67 7.27 -5.01
CA PHE A 317 8.66 6.21 -5.20
C PHE A 317 9.04 6.08 -6.69
N PRO A 318 10.16 5.44 -7.04
CA PRO A 318 10.54 5.25 -8.46
C PRO A 318 9.46 4.50 -9.25
N ASN A 319 8.85 3.49 -8.62
CA ASN A 319 7.70 2.78 -9.15
C ASN A 319 6.40 3.24 -8.46
N GLN A 320 5.25 3.06 -9.12
CA GLN A 320 3.97 3.12 -8.40
C GLN A 320 3.99 2.07 -7.27
N PHE A 321 3.37 2.37 -6.13
CA PHE A 321 3.52 1.59 -4.89
C PHE A 321 3.29 0.08 -5.08
N ASN A 322 2.16 -0.33 -5.66
CA ASN A 322 1.81 -1.75 -5.86
C ASN A 322 2.77 -2.47 -6.82
N ILE A 323 3.29 -1.76 -7.82
CA ILE A 323 4.35 -2.26 -8.71
C ILE A 323 5.68 -2.38 -7.94
N GLY A 324 5.99 -1.41 -7.09
CA GLY A 324 7.21 -1.36 -6.29
C GLY A 324 7.32 -2.48 -5.26
N LEU A 325 6.19 -2.96 -4.73
CA LEU A 325 6.15 -4.09 -3.81
C LEU A 325 6.78 -5.35 -4.40
N ASN A 326 6.55 -5.64 -5.69
CA ASN A 326 7.17 -6.77 -6.38
C ASN A 326 7.23 -6.52 -7.91
N ILE A 327 8.28 -5.84 -8.36
CA ILE A 327 8.45 -5.46 -9.76
C ILE A 327 8.59 -6.68 -10.69
N GLU A 328 9.15 -7.79 -10.21
CA GLU A 328 9.27 -9.02 -11.01
C GLU A 328 7.91 -9.66 -11.28
N ALA A 329 7.08 -9.78 -10.24
CA ALA A 329 5.71 -10.27 -10.40
C ALA A 329 4.89 -9.32 -11.29
N ALA A 330 4.99 -8.01 -11.08
CA ALA A 330 4.34 -7.02 -11.92
C ALA A 330 4.77 -7.14 -13.40
N SER A 331 6.08 -7.19 -13.65
CA SER A 331 6.64 -7.34 -15.00
C SER A 331 6.16 -8.62 -15.67
N PHE A 332 6.09 -9.73 -14.93
CA PHE A 332 5.61 -11.00 -15.45
C PHE A 332 4.12 -10.93 -15.79
N VAL A 333 3.28 -10.53 -14.83
CA VAL A 333 1.82 -10.52 -14.97
C VAL A 333 1.37 -9.59 -16.08
N LEU A 334 1.97 -8.40 -16.18
CA LEU A 334 1.62 -7.43 -17.22
C LEU A 334 2.03 -7.89 -18.63
N ARG A 335 3.04 -8.76 -18.76
CA ARG A 335 3.38 -9.41 -20.03
C ARG A 335 2.39 -10.53 -20.37
N GLU A 336 1.98 -11.28 -19.36
CA GLU A 336 1.12 -12.46 -19.48
C GLU A 336 -0.38 -12.16 -19.31
N TYR A 337 -0.79 -10.89 -19.28
CA TYR A 337 -2.16 -10.47 -18.91
C TYR A 337 -3.26 -11.14 -19.73
N LYS A 338 -2.98 -11.54 -20.98
CA LYS A 338 -3.92 -12.23 -21.87
C LYS A 338 -4.28 -13.64 -21.41
N GLN A 339 -3.59 -14.20 -20.42
CA GLN A 339 -3.94 -15.49 -19.83
C GLN A 339 -5.16 -15.41 -18.90
N PHE A 340 -5.55 -14.20 -18.48
CA PHE A 340 -6.76 -13.98 -17.69
C PHE A 340 -8.03 -13.94 -18.53
N ALA A 341 -9.19 -14.21 -17.93
CA ALA A 341 -10.48 -14.09 -18.62
C ALA A 341 -10.73 -12.64 -19.07
N SER A 342 -10.45 -11.70 -18.16
CA SER A 342 -10.27 -10.29 -18.48
C SER A 342 -9.23 -9.67 -17.55
N PHE A 343 -8.61 -8.58 -17.99
CA PHE A 343 -7.57 -7.90 -17.23
C PHE A 343 -7.66 -6.40 -17.48
N THR A 344 -7.98 -5.63 -16.44
CA THR A 344 -8.14 -4.17 -16.53
C THR A 344 -7.41 -3.48 -15.38
N ILE A 345 -6.69 -2.41 -15.70
CA ILE A 345 -5.98 -1.59 -14.71
C ILE A 345 -6.68 -0.24 -14.55
N VAL A 346 -6.66 0.30 -13.33
CA VAL A 346 -6.97 1.69 -13.03
C VAL A 346 -5.65 2.36 -12.60
N PRO A 347 -5.01 3.14 -13.49
CA PRO A 347 -3.73 3.79 -13.20
C PRO A 347 -3.87 4.81 -12.07
N SER A 348 -2.78 5.12 -11.36
CA SER A 348 -2.80 6.06 -10.23
C SER A 348 -3.43 7.43 -10.55
N ALA A 349 -3.19 7.98 -11.74
CA ALA A 349 -3.80 9.25 -12.16
C ALA A 349 -5.34 9.16 -12.20
N THR A 350 -5.89 8.05 -12.72
CA THR A 350 -7.33 7.79 -12.71
C THR A 350 -7.84 7.54 -11.30
N ALA A 351 -7.17 6.65 -10.54
CA ALA A 351 -7.58 6.25 -9.20
C ALA A 351 -7.60 7.43 -8.21
N GLN A 352 -6.72 8.41 -8.39
CA GLN A 352 -6.62 9.59 -7.53
C GLN A 352 -7.47 10.78 -8.01
N SER A 353 -8.09 10.68 -9.20
CA SER A 353 -8.84 11.78 -9.82
C SER A 353 -10.14 12.14 -9.08
N LEU A 354 -10.68 11.23 -8.28
CA LEU A 354 -11.89 11.45 -7.50
C LEU A 354 -11.56 11.67 -6.03
N LYS A 355 -12.27 12.59 -5.38
CA LYS A 355 -12.21 12.77 -3.93
C LYS A 355 -13.56 12.57 -3.28
N TYR A 356 -13.56 12.01 -2.08
CA TYR A 356 -14.77 11.64 -1.35
C TYR A 356 -14.81 12.37 -0.01
N SER A 357 -15.98 12.91 0.35
CA SER A 357 -16.25 13.42 1.68
C SER A 357 -15.95 12.37 2.74
N LEU A 358 -15.07 12.70 3.71
CA LEU A 358 -14.76 11.81 4.82
C LEU A 358 -16.00 11.58 5.71
N VAL A 359 -16.85 12.60 5.89
CA VAL A 359 -18.12 12.48 6.60
C VAL A 359 -19.04 11.47 5.90
N GLY A 360 -19.14 11.54 4.56
CA GLY A 360 -19.95 10.61 3.78
C GLY A 360 -19.49 9.16 3.93
N LEU A 361 -18.18 8.94 3.88
CA LEU A 361 -17.60 7.61 4.06
C LEU A 361 -17.79 7.09 5.49
N GLN A 362 -17.58 7.91 6.51
CA GLN A 362 -17.76 7.51 7.90
C GLN A 362 -19.22 7.15 8.20
N ARG A 363 -20.20 7.90 7.67
CA ARG A 363 -21.62 7.55 7.85
C ARG A 363 -21.98 6.15 7.35
N LEU A 364 -21.22 5.62 6.39
CA LEU A 364 -21.41 4.27 5.85
C LEU A 364 -20.52 3.23 6.54
N GLY A 365 -19.27 3.60 6.88
CA GLY A 365 -18.29 2.70 7.46
C GLY A 365 -18.24 2.70 8.99
N HIS A 366 -19.02 3.58 9.62
CA HIS A 366 -19.09 3.85 11.07
C HIS A 366 -17.69 4.06 11.68
N ASP A 367 -17.55 3.75 12.97
CA ASP A 367 -16.31 3.92 13.73
C ASP A 367 -15.12 3.20 13.10
N CYS A 368 -15.34 2.04 12.47
CA CYS A 368 -14.25 1.28 11.84
C CYS A 368 -13.55 2.13 10.76
N LEU A 369 -14.30 2.69 9.83
CA LEU A 369 -13.73 3.53 8.78
C LEU A 369 -13.36 4.91 9.32
N GLY A 370 -14.16 5.46 10.23
CA GLY A 370 -13.92 6.76 10.86
C GLY A 370 -12.56 6.86 11.54
N LYS A 371 -12.20 5.89 12.39
CA LYS A 371 -10.91 5.86 13.09
C LYS A 371 -9.73 5.72 12.14
N LYS A 372 -9.84 4.86 11.13
CA LYS A 372 -8.81 4.72 10.08
C LYS A 372 -8.62 6.04 9.31
N MET A 373 -9.70 6.74 8.97
CA MET A 373 -9.61 8.04 8.30
C MET A 373 -9.04 9.14 9.19
N LEU A 374 -9.35 9.16 10.49
CA LEU A 374 -8.76 10.08 11.46
C LEU A 374 -7.24 9.92 11.53
N GLY A 375 -6.76 8.69 11.66
CA GLY A 375 -5.31 8.41 11.67
C GLY A 375 -4.66 8.72 10.33
N TYR A 376 -5.18 8.13 9.25
CA TYR A 376 -4.52 8.19 7.95
C TYR A 376 -4.69 9.54 7.24
N ASN A 377 -5.92 10.02 7.08
CA ASN A 377 -6.22 11.27 6.38
C ASN A 377 -6.13 12.47 7.31
N GLY A 378 -6.60 12.34 8.55
CA GLY A 378 -6.61 13.39 9.58
C GLY A 378 -5.24 13.64 10.22
N LYS A 379 -4.34 12.64 10.21
CA LYS A 379 -3.06 12.65 10.94
C LYS A 379 -3.26 12.89 12.45
N VAL A 380 -4.35 12.36 12.98
CA VAL A 380 -4.67 12.41 14.42
C VAL A 380 -3.95 11.26 15.12
N GLU A 381 -3.29 11.56 16.24
CA GLU A 381 -2.58 10.57 17.04
C GLU A 381 -3.54 9.49 17.60
N PRO A 382 -3.14 8.21 17.65
CA PRO A 382 -4.00 7.13 18.12
C PRO A 382 -4.65 7.36 19.50
N LYS A 383 -3.91 7.96 20.45
CA LYS A 383 -4.41 8.29 21.80
C LYS A 383 -5.57 9.28 21.77
N ASP A 384 -5.53 10.25 20.86
CA ASP A 384 -6.56 11.29 20.75
C ASP A 384 -7.79 10.75 20.03
N ILE A 385 -7.60 9.81 19.10
CA ILE A 385 -8.68 9.02 18.49
C ILE A 385 -9.36 8.16 19.56
N ALA A 386 -8.59 7.42 20.36
CA ALA A 386 -9.12 6.51 21.38
C ALA A 386 -9.81 7.25 22.55
N ALA A 387 -9.37 8.47 22.88
CA ALA A 387 -10.05 9.36 23.83
C ALA A 387 -11.34 10.01 23.27
N GLY A 388 -11.58 9.95 21.96
CA GLY A 388 -12.70 10.62 21.31
C GLY A 388 -12.56 12.15 21.28
N ASN A 389 -11.32 12.67 21.37
CA ASN A 389 -11.04 14.10 21.36
C ASN A 389 -11.33 14.73 19.99
N HIS A 390 -11.21 13.93 18.92
CA HIS A 390 -11.46 14.33 17.56
C HIS A 390 -12.50 13.43 16.88
N THR A 391 -13.35 14.04 16.06
CA THR A 391 -14.26 13.33 15.15
C THR A 391 -14.16 13.92 13.76
N ILE A 392 -14.45 13.13 12.73
CA ILE A 392 -14.44 13.63 11.35
C ILE A 392 -15.55 14.68 11.17
N GLU A 393 -16.74 14.49 11.73
CA GLU A 393 -17.85 15.45 11.60
C GLU A 393 -17.56 16.81 12.22
N LYS A 394 -16.74 16.88 13.27
CA LYS A 394 -16.42 18.12 13.97
C LYS A 394 -15.15 18.77 13.43
N ASP A 395 -14.08 18.00 13.30
CA ASP A 395 -12.74 18.52 13.04
C ASP A 395 -12.36 18.46 11.54
N PHE A 396 -13.08 17.64 10.75
CA PHE A 396 -12.79 17.40 9.34
C PHE A 396 -14.05 17.40 8.45
N ALA A 397 -15.06 18.19 8.83
CA ALA A 397 -16.40 18.15 8.24
C ALA A 397 -16.43 18.38 6.72
N GLU A 398 -15.56 19.28 6.23
CA GLU A 398 -15.45 19.66 4.82
C GLU A 398 -14.33 18.91 4.09
N LYS A 399 -13.61 18.01 4.79
CA LYS A 399 -12.45 17.34 4.22
C LYS A 399 -12.88 16.28 3.21
N THR A 400 -12.31 16.37 2.02
CA THR A 400 -12.37 15.32 1.00
C THR A 400 -11.00 14.67 0.85
N ALA A 401 -10.96 13.40 0.48
CA ALA A 401 -9.71 12.70 0.19
C ALA A 401 -9.84 11.80 -1.04
N SER A 402 -8.74 11.69 -1.79
CA SER A 402 -8.61 10.66 -2.82
C SER A 402 -8.57 9.29 -2.17
N MET A 403 -9.34 8.34 -2.71
CA MET A 403 -9.39 6.95 -2.25
C MET A 403 -9.11 6.04 -3.47
N PRO A 404 -7.83 5.75 -3.78
CA PRO A 404 -7.44 5.04 -5.00
C PRO A 404 -8.09 3.67 -5.18
N ASP A 405 -8.12 2.84 -4.14
CA ASP A 405 -8.70 1.50 -4.24
C ASP A 405 -10.21 1.55 -4.34
N LEU A 406 -10.86 2.45 -3.58
CA LEU A 406 -12.29 2.68 -3.71
C LEU A 406 -12.64 3.12 -5.14
N THR A 407 -11.92 4.09 -5.69
CA THR A 407 -12.13 4.59 -7.06
C THR A 407 -11.93 3.48 -8.08
N THR A 408 -10.90 2.65 -7.89
CA THR A 408 -10.63 1.50 -8.75
C THR A 408 -11.83 0.56 -8.78
N PHE A 409 -12.40 0.27 -7.62
CA PHE A 409 -13.54 -0.64 -7.54
C PHE A 409 -14.80 0.00 -8.13
N LEU A 410 -15.05 1.28 -7.86
CA LEU A 410 -16.21 1.98 -8.41
C LEU A 410 -16.15 2.13 -9.94
N CYS A 411 -14.96 2.20 -10.56
CA CYS A 411 -14.84 2.13 -12.03
C CYS A 411 -15.45 0.85 -12.60
N VAL A 412 -15.48 -0.24 -11.81
CA VAL A 412 -16.07 -1.53 -12.17
C VAL A 412 -17.53 -1.63 -11.74
N LEU A 413 -17.83 -1.22 -10.50
CA LEU A 413 -19.16 -1.41 -9.89
C LEU A 413 -20.19 -0.36 -10.31
N LYS A 414 -19.73 0.80 -10.80
CA LYS A 414 -20.51 2.00 -11.14
C LYS A 414 -19.96 2.67 -12.41
N GLU A 415 -19.53 1.86 -13.39
CA GLU A 415 -18.88 2.32 -14.62
C GLU A 415 -19.66 3.45 -15.31
N LYS A 416 -20.98 3.26 -15.49
CA LYS A 416 -21.87 4.23 -16.13
C LYS A 416 -22.02 5.52 -15.32
N GLU A 417 -22.25 5.41 -14.01
CA GLU A 417 -22.46 6.55 -13.12
C GLU A 417 -21.22 7.43 -12.98
N LEU A 418 -20.03 6.83 -13.08
CA LEU A 418 -18.77 7.56 -13.09
C LEU A 418 -18.36 8.07 -14.47
N GLY A 419 -19.07 7.66 -15.53
CA GLY A 419 -18.64 7.93 -16.91
C GLY A 419 -17.27 7.32 -17.22
N ALA A 420 -16.95 6.19 -16.58
CA ALA A 420 -15.69 5.50 -16.83
C ALA A 420 -15.68 4.95 -18.25
N PHE A 421 -14.53 5.07 -18.91
CA PHE A 421 -14.33 4.56 -20.27
C PHE A 421 -13.02 3.82 -20.38
N ARG A 422 -12.95 2.90 -21.36
CA ARG A 422 -11.77 2.06 -21.58
C ARG A 422 -10.84 2.66 -22.61
N SER A 423 -9.55 2.48 -22.40
CA SER A 423 -8.48 2.76 -23.37
C SER A 423 -7.38 1.71 -23.23
N TYR A 424 -6.34 1.80 -24.03
CA TYR A 424 -5.26 0.82 -24.05
C TYR A 424 -3.91 1.44 -23.72
N VAL A 425 -3.08 0.64 -23.06
CA VAL A 425 -1.69 1.00 -22.76
C VAL A 425 -0.74 -0.15 -23.05
N GLN A 426 0.54 0.18 -23.18
CA GLN A 426 1.65 -0.76 -23.21
C GLN A 426 2.58 -0.53 -22.03
N VAL A 427 3.28 -1.57 -21.60
CA VAL A 427 4.33 -1.45 -20.58
C VAL A 427 5.59 -0.89 -21.23
N VAL A 428 6.21 0.07 -20.57
CA VAL A 428 7.58 0.50 -20.91
C VAL A 428 8.41 0.61 -19.62
N TYR A 429 9.71 0.38 -19.78
CA TYR A 429 10.69 0.43 -18.70
C TYR A 429 11.63 1.61 -18.91
N SER A 430 12.03 2.24 -17.81
CA SER A 430 13.03 3.31 -17.83
C SER A 430 13.98 3.15 -16.66
N ILE A 431 15.27 3.45 -16.89
CA ILE A 431 16.28 3.47 -15.83
C ILE A 431 16.39 4.89 -15.30
N GLU A 432 16.29 5.06 -13.98
CA GLU A 432 16.75 6.30 -13.37
C GLU A 432 18.28 6.35 -13.50
N LYS A 433 18.79 7.07 -14.49
CA LYS A 433 20.22 7.38 -14.51
C LYS A 433 20.50 8.24 -13.28
N GLU A 434 21.33 7.73 -12.36
CA GLU A 434 22.03 8.61 -11.42
C GLU A 434 22.69 9.70 -12.27
N ALA A 435 22.56 10.96 -11.86
CA ALA A 435 23.21 12.04 -12.57
C ALA A 435 24.73 11.84 -12.45
N GLU A 436 25.32 11.11 -13.39
CA GLU A 436 26.76 11.07 -13.55
C GLU A 436 27.21 12.49 -13.86
N SER A 437 27.99 13.06 -12.93
CA SER A 437 28.75 14.28 -13.14
C SER A 437 29.78 14.00 -14.23
N THR A 438 29.38 14.18 -15.48
CA THR A 438 30.34 14.29 -16.58
C THR A 438 30.97 15.67 -16.46
N ASN A 439 32.06 15.73 -15.68
CA ASN A 439 33.09 16.74 -15.89
C ASN A 439 33.73 16.43 -17.24
N ASP A 440 33.14 16.95 -18.32
CA ASP A 440 33.83 17.04 -19.60
C ASP A 440 34.18 18.50 -19.86
N ASP A 441 35.36 18.83 -19.36
CA ASP A 441 35.99 20.13 -19.38
C ASP A 441 36.50 20.39 -20.80
N SER A 442 35.67 20.98 -21.66
CA SER A 442 36.11 21.51 -22.95
C SER A 442 35.94 23.02 -23.01
N ARG A 443 37.03 23.69 -22.66
CA ARG A 443 37.33 25.09 -23.01
C ARG A 443 36.96 25.38 -24.47
N LYS A 444 36.09 26.37 -24.69
CA LYS A 444 36.20 27.28 -25.84
C LYS A 444 35.46 28.60 -25.57
N ASN A 445 36.26 29.67 -25.58
CA ASN A 445 35.86 31.07 -25.57
C ASN A 445 34.88 31.42 -26.69
N GLY A 446 34.00 32.40 -26.45
CA GLY A 446 33.60 33.38 -27.47
C GLY A 446 32.12 33.79 -27.55
N SER A 447 31.82 34.95 -26.99
CA SER A 447 30.92 36.01 -27.52
C SER A 447 29.38 35.80 -27.62
N GLN A 448 28.69 36.63 -26.83
CA GLN A 448 27.47 37.45 -27.05
C GLN A 448 26.30 37.02 -27.96
N ASN A 449 25.11 37.28 -27.39
CA ASN A 449 23.79 37.57 -27.97
C ASN A 449 22.96 36.41 -28.55
N GLY A 450 21.82 36.15 -27.91
CA GLY A 450 20.72 35.34 -28.44
C GLY A 450 19.64 35.08 -27.39
N GLU A 451 18.40 35.39 -27.73
CA GLU A 451 17.13 35.32 -26.99
C GLU A 451 16.91 34.08 -26.10
N PRO A 452 16.00 34.16 -25.09
CA PRO A 452 15.66 33.02 -24.26
C PRO A 452 14.93 31.96 -25.11
N LYS A 453 15.66 30.92 -25.51
CA LYS A 453 15.05 29.67 -25.96
C LYS A 453 14.43 28.97 -24.75
N ASN A 454 13.11 28.79 -24.78
CA ASN A 454 12.43 27.76 -24.01
C ASN A 454 13.12 26.42 -24.26
N GLY A 455 13.93 25.99 -23.29
CA GLY A 455 14.64 24.73 -23.31
C GLY A 455 13.91 23.73 -22.45
N ASP A 456 13.14 22.84 -23.09
CA ASP A 456 12.82 21.52 -22.57
C ASP A 456 14.10 20.86 -22.04
N SER A 457 14.26 20.80 -20.72
CA SER A 457 15.20 19.87 -20.11
C SER A 457 14.54 18.50 -19.97
N ASN A 458 14.03 17.95 -21.08
CA ASN A 458 13.74 16.54 -21.18
C ASN A 458 15.09 15.80 -21.28
N LYS A 459 15.70 15.49 -20.12
CA LYS A 459 16.62 14.35 -20.05
C LYS A 459 15.78 13.10 -20.35
N THR A 460 15.66 12.76 -21.62
CA THR A 460 14.94 11.58 -22.10
C THR A 460 15.58 10.34 -21.48
N LYS A 461 14.95 9.80 -20.44
CA LYS A 461 15.25 8.44 -19.95
C LYS A 461 15.01 7.51 -21.14
N SER A 462 16.01 6.73 -21.56
CA SER A 462 15.83 5.75 -22.64
C SER A 462 14.75 4.75 -22.20
N GLU A 463 13.68 4.64 -22.99
CA GLU A 463 12.59 3.72 -22.73
C GLU A 463 12.76 2.45 -23.54
N THR A 464 12.49 1.32 -22.92
CA THR A 464 12.56 -0.01 -23.56
C THR A 464 11.28 -0.79 -23.29
N SER A 465 10.99 -1.76 -24.17
CA SER A 465 9.87 -2.71 -23.98
C SER A 465 10.22 -3.86 -23.03
N GLU A 466 11.51 -4.08 -22.75
CA GLU A 466 11.99 -5.08 -21.80
C GLU A 466 12.80 -4.42 -20.67
N PRO A 467 12.71 -4.94 -19.43
CA PRO A 467 13.47 -4.42 -18.32
C PRO A 467 14.95 -4.78 -18.45
N GLU A 468 15.83 -3.87 -18.05
CA GLU A 468 17.25 -4.18 -17.92
C GLU A 468 17.47 -5.12 -16.71
N ARG A 469 18.30 -6.15 -16.89
CA ARG A 469 18.56 -7.18 -15.87
C ARG A 469 20.02 -7.20 -15.41
N ASP A 470 20.23 -7.54 -14.15
CA ASP A 470 21.55 -7.74 -13.56
C ASP A 470 22.14 -9.11 -13.93
N GLN A 471 23.35 -9.40 -13.45
CA GLN A 471 24.04 -10.67 -13.72
C GLN A 471 23.32 -11.90 -13.16
N SER A 472 22.46 -11.72 -12.15
CA SER A 472 21.62 -12.77 -11.57
C SER A 472 20.30 -12.97 -12.33
N GLY A 473 20.05 -12.16 -13.36
CA GLY A 473 18.82 -12.19 -14.14
C GLY A 473 17.65 -11.44 -13.48
N LYS A 474 17.87 -10.73 -12.37
CA LYS A 474 16.84 -9.87 -11.74
C LYS A 474 16.80 -8.51 -12.40
N ILE A 475 15.64 -7.86 -12.42
CA ILE A 475 15.46 -6.48 -12.87
C ILE A 475 16.40 -5.59 -12.05
N LYS A 476 17.24 -4.81 -12.73
CA LYS A 476 18.23 -3.95 -12.08
C LYS A 476 17.54 -2.96 -11.14
N GLU A 477 18.21 -2.67 -10.03
CA GLU A 477 17.82 -1.56 -9.14
C GLU A 477 17.77 -0.25 -9.93
N GLY A 478 16.75 0.58 -9.68
CA GLY A 478 16.54 1.85 -10.39
C GLY A 478 15.75 1.71 -11.70
N VAL A 479 15.42 0.49 -12.15
CA VAL A 479 14.45 0.29 -13.23
C VAL A 479 13.04 0.58 -12.71
N SER A 480 12.33 1.42 -13.47
CA SER A 480 10.96 1.81 -13.19
C SER A 480 10.02 1.36 -14.33
N LEU A 481 8.85 0.87 -13.98
CA LEU A 481 7.81 0.38 -14.89
C LEU A 481 6.67 1.41 -15.00
N ARG A 482 6.23 1.71 -16.22
CA ARG A 482 5.14 2.64 -16.51
C ARG A 482 4.23 2.19 -17.65
N LEU A 483 3.14 2.93 -17.82
CA LEU A 483 2.15 2.74 -18.87
C LEU A 483 2.26 3.83 -19.95
N LYS A 484 2.57 3.36 -21.17
CA LYS A 484 2.47 4.02 -22.49
C LYS A 484 1.05 4.07 -23.04
N ASP A 485 0.45 5.21 -23.38
CA ASP A 485 -0.76 5.17 -24.24
C ASP A 485 -0.49 4.44 -25.55
N ALA A 486 -1.45 3.61 -25.96
CA ALA A 486 -1.36 2.77 -27.15
C ALA A 486 -2.74 2.59 -27.80
N GLU A 487 -2.75 2.24 -29.09
CA GLU A 487 -4.00 1.90 -29.80
C GLU A 487 -4.54 0.54 -29.38
N GLN A 488 -3.65 -0.38 -28.99
CA GLN A 488 -3.96 -1.72 -28.51
C GLN A 488 -2.99 -2.09 -27.39
N GLY A 489 -3.43 -2.94 -26.46
CA GLY A 489 -2.59 -3.37 -25.35
C GLY A 489 -3.41 -3.77 -24.14
N ILE A 490 -2.86 -3.50 -22.97
CA ILE A 490 -3.51 -3.74 -21.68
C ILE A 490 -4.70 -2.78 -21.55
N PRO A 491 -5.92 -3.27 -21.32
CA PRO A 491 -7.08 -2.43 -21.05
C PRO A 491 -6.88 -1.63 -19.76
N ILE A 492 -7.22 -0.34 -19.81
CA ILE A 492 -7.30 0.52 -18.63
C ILE A 492 -8.64 1.24 -18.54
N TYR A 493 -9.08 1.54 -17.33
CA TYR A 493 -10.12 2.52 -17.09
C TYR A 493 -9.56 3.92 -16.99
N ARG A 494 -10.31 4.86 -17.55
CA ARG A 494 -10.13 6.30 -17.40
C ARG A 494 -11.43 6.93 -16.92
N LEU A 495 -11.28 8.05 -16.24
CA LEU A 495 -12.37 8.87 -15.77
C LEU A 495 -12.32 10.25 -16.42
N PRO A 496 -13.47 10.92 -16.57
CA PRO A 496 -13.53 12.34 -16.90
C PRO A 496 -12.82 13.20 -15.81
N PRO A 497 -12.66 14.52 -16.02
CA PRO A 497 -11.88 15.39 -15.13
C PRO A 497 -12.28 15.30 -13.65
N THR A 498 -11.32 15.68 -12.79
CA THR A 498 -11.39 15.60 -11.33
C THR A 498 -12.74 16.06 -10.77
N LYS A 499 -13.36 15.21 -9.94
CA LYS A 499 -14.60 15.50 -9.21
C LYS A 499 -14.42 15.26 -7.72
N GLU A 500 -14.94 16.18 -6.91
CA GLU A 500 -15.09 16.00 -5.47
C GLU A 500 -16.55 15.68 -5.14
N PHE A 501 -16.79 14.58 -4.43
CA PHE A 501 -18.12 14.15 -4.01
C PHE A 501 -18.43 14.68 -2.62
N THR A 502 -19.53 15.41 -2.51
CA THR A 502 -20.12 15.84 -1.24
C THR A 502 -20.61 14.63 -0.43
N THR A 503 -20.91 14.84 0.85
CA THR A 503 -21.46 13.80 1.74
C THR A 503 -22.66 13.08 1.13
N GLU A 504 -23.66 13.81 0.63
CA GLU A 504 -24.87 13.20 0.08
C GLU A 504 -24.60 12.49 -1.26
N GLU A 505 -23.66 12.99 -2.07
CA GLU A 505 -23.26 12.29 -3.28
C GLU A 505 -22.50 11.00 -2.98
N VAL A 506 -21.66 10.96 -1.95
CA VAL A 506 -20.98 9.71 -1.50
C VAL A 506 -22.02 8.69 -1.04
N LEU A 507 -22.99 9.10 -0.22
CA LEU A 507 -24.08 8.22 0.24
C LEU A 507 -24.86 7.63 -0.93
N LYS A 508 -25.19 8.46 -1.94
CA LYS A 508 -25.88 8.02 -3.15
C LYS A 508 -25.01 7.13 -4.04
N LEU A 509 -23.73 7.45 -4.21
CA LEU A 509 -22.81 6.70 -5.06
C LEU A 509 -22.57 5.28 -4.53
N LEU A 510 -22.50 5.14 -3.21
CA LEU A 510 -22.31 3.86 -2.50
C LEU A 510 -23.62 3.17 -2.13
N ASP A 511 -24.75 3.64 -2.65
CA ASP A 511 -26.00 2.91 -2.63
C ASP A 511 -26.14 2.06 -3.90
N PHE A 512 -26.22 0.74 -3.71
CA PHE A 512 -26.39 -0.25 -4.76
C PHE A 512 -27.81 -0.84 -4.79
N SER A 513 -28.72 -0.37 -3.91
CA SER A 513 -30.10 -0.86 -3.80
C SER A 513 -31.01 -0.45 -4.97
N GLY A 514 -30.67 0.63 -5.68
CA GLY A 514 -31.28 1.00 -6.95
C GLY A 514 -30.90 0.02 -8.05
N GLY A 515 -31.92 -0.64 -8.62
CA GLY A 515 -31.83 -1.74 -9.59
C GLY A 515 -30.76 -1.54 -10.66
N GLY A 516 -30.00 -2.61 -10.90
CA GLY A 516 -28.95 -2.65 -11.91
C GLY A 516 -29.49 -2.47 -13.31
N ASP A 517 -28.72 -1.75 -14.13
CA ASP A 517 -28.68 -2.00 -15.55
C ASP A 517 -27.77 -3.19 -15.85
#